data_AF-A0A2D5EZH5-F1
#
_entry.id   AF-A0A2D5EZH5-F1
#
_cell.length_a   1.000
_cell.length_b   1.000
_cell.length_c   1.000
_cell.angle_alpha   90.00
_cell.angle_beta   90.00
_cell.angle_gamma   90.00
#
_symmetry.space_group_name_H-M   'P 1'
#
loop_
_entity.id
_entity.type
_entity.pdbx_description
1 polymer ?
#
loop_
_entity_poly.entity_id
_entity_poly.type
_entity_poly.pdbx_seq_one_letter_code
_entity_poly.pdbx_strand_id
1 'polypeptide(L)'
;MNRFLVGITLVFALACGDDDGTSTPDGMGGDAGPAACGEGQVCATLTVPESFDGTPREVFVGLYSSLPPAGPPEVFVGNVASPAIAAGMPMTMALDDGGASGDYHVFIALYVEGGGMFNPEPGIDYMATTAPVTFGAGPVELGEVALELAE
;
A
#
# COMPACT_ATOMS: atom_id res chain seq x y z
N MET A 1 4.06 1.33 -52.16
CA MET A 1 2.78 1.80 -52.74
C MET A 1 1.80 0.63 -52.74
N ASN A 2 0.86 0.60 -51.80
CA ASN A 2 -0.38 -0.15 -51.97
C ASN A 2 -1.45 0.48 -51.07
N ARG A 3 -2.54 0.86 -51.72
CA ARG A 3 -3.69 1.60 -51.17
C ARG A 3 -4.70 0.56 -50.71
N PHE A 4 -5.31 0.73 -49.55
CA PHE A 4 -6.70 0.31 -49.34
C PHE A 4 -7.36 1.22 -48.30
N LEU A 5 -8.16 2.15 -48.81
CA LEU A 5 -9.25 2.78 -48.06
C LEU A 5 -10.36 1.73 -47.92
N VAL A 6 -10.85 1.52 -46.71
CA VAL A 6 -12.27 1.22 -46.48
C VAL A 6 -12.67 1.95 -45.20
N GLY A 7 -13.49 2.99 -45.35
CA GLY A 7 -14.23 3.58 -44.24
C GLY A 7 -15.53 2.81 -44.04
N ILE A 8 -15.94 2.68 -42.78
CA ILE A 8 -17.32 2.39 -42.41
C ILE A 8 -17.71 3.34 -41.28
N THR A 9 -18.83 3.99 -41.51
CA THR A 9 -19.44 5.06 -40.73
C THR A 9 -20.68 4.51 -40.00
N LEU A 10 -20.88 5.00 -38.77
CA LEU A 10 -22.12 5.02 -37.96
C LEU A 10 -22.69 3.68 -37.47
N VAL A 11 -23.13 3.62 -36.21
CA VAL A 11 -24.51 3.95 -35.77
C VAL A 11 -24.51 4.16 -34.25
N PHE A 12 -25.12 5.26 -33.81
CA PHE A 12 -25.54 5.49 -32.41
C PHE A 12 -26.85 4.76 -32.18
N ALA A 13 -26.94 3.93 -31.13
CA ALA A 13 -28.20 3.41 -30.63
C ALA A 13 -28.27 3.66 -29.12
N LEU A 14 -29.10 4.65 -28.74
CA LEU A 14 -29.65 4.79 -27.40
C LEU A 14 -30.71 3.70 -27.23
N ALA A 15 -30.56 2.84 -26.24
CA ALA A 15 -31.62 1.94 -25.78
C ALA A 15 -31.86 2.19 -24.29
N CYS A 16 -33.02 2.74 -23.97
CA CYS A 16 -33.64 2.64 -22.64
C CYS A 16 -34.48 1.35 -22.62
N GLY A 17 -34.44 0.62 -21.51
CA GLY A 17 -35.31 -0.54 -21.29
C GLY A 17 -35.05 -1.18 -19.92
N ASP A 18 -36.00 -0.95 -19.02
CA ASP A 18 -36.11 -1.44 -17.64
C ASP A 18 -36.26 -2.96 -17.50
N ASP A 19 -35.90 -3.45 -16.31
CA ASP A 19 -36.27 -4.66 -15.55
C ASP A 19 -36.47 -6.02 -16.26
N ASP A 20 -35.75 -7.06 -15.80
CA ASP A 20 -36.35 -8.14 -14.99
C ASP A 20 -35.31 -9.18 -14.53
N GLY A 21 -35.55 -9.76 -13.36
CA GLY A 21 -34.62 -10.62 -12.64
C GLY A 21 -34.21 -11.88 -13.38
N THR A 22 -32.93 -12.23 -13.26
CA THR A 22 -32.43 -13.59 -13.45
C THR A 22 -31.44 -13.89 -12.34
N SER A 23 -31.87 -14.72 -11.38
CA SER A 23 -31.01 -15.35 -10.40
C SER A 23 -29.97 -16.20 -11.12
N THR A 24 -28.69 -15.86 -10.96
CA THR A 24 -27.58 -16.73 -11.38
C THR A 24 -26.93 -17.31 -10.11
N PRO A 25 -26.88 -18.65 -9.96
CA PRO A 25 -26.10 -19.31 -8.92
C PRO A 25 -24.63 -19.46 -9.36
N ASP A 26 -23.74 -19.46 -8.37
CA ASP A 26 -22.32 -19.88 -8.40
C ASP A 26 -21.39 -19.18 -9.41
N GLY A 27 -20.50 -18.32 -8.92
CA GLY A 27 -19.48 -17.73 -9.78
C GLY A 27 -18.43 -16.89 -9.05
N MET A 28 -17.36 -17.58 -8.65
CA MET A 28 -15.96 -17.18 -8.86
C MET A 28 -15.46 -15.84 -8.27
N GLY A 29 -14.51 -15.99 -7.35
CA GLY A 29 -13.36 -15.11 -7.15
C GLY A 29 -13.64 -13.62 -7.35
N GLY A 30 -14.05 -12.94 -6.28
CA GLY A 30 -13.85 -11.51 -6.23
C GLY A 30 -12.36 -11.25 -6.38
N ASP A 31 -11.95 -10.75 -7.54
CA ASP A 31 -10.80 -9.86 -7.66
C ASP A 31 -11.05 -8.73 -6.66
N ALA A 32 -10.61 -8.96 -5.42
CA ALA A 32 -10.42 -7.91 -4.46
C ALA A 32 -9.33 -7.04 -5.06
N GLY A 33 -9.74 -6.06 -5.86
CA GLY A 33 -8.90 -4.93 -6.17
C GLY A 33 -8.30 -4.39 -4.86
N PRO A 34 -7.15 -3.71 -4.93
CA PRO A 34 -6.51 -3.17 -3.72
C PRO A 34 -7.58 -2.42 -2.91
N ALA A 35 -7.66 -2.74 -1.62
CA ALA A 35 -8.64 -2.13 -0.72
C ALA A 35 -8.55 -0.61 -0.91
N ALA A 36 -9.66 0.02 -1.32
CA ALA A 36 -9.68 1.46 -1.55
C ALA A 36 -9.30 2.18 -0.26
N CYS A 37 -8.44 3.20 -0.36
CA CYS A 37 -7.98 3.92 0.83
C CYS A 37 -9.15 4.72 1.44
N GLY A 38 -9.56 4.35 2.64
CA GLY A 38 -10.67 4.96 3.35
C GLY A 38 -10.28 6.22 4.10
N GLU A 39 -11.26 7.05 4.43
CA GLU A 39 -11.04 8.22 5.30
C GLU A 39 -10.43 7.80 6.65
N GLY A 40 -9.46 8.57 7.13
CA GLY A 40 -8.72 8.24 8.36
C GLY A 40 -7.77 7.06 8.22
N GLN A 41 -7.41 6.66 6.99
CA GLN A 41 -6.46 5.59 6.75
C GLN A 41 -5.17 6.09 6.10
N VAL A 42 -4.07 5.40 6.42
CA VAL A 42 -2.81 5.43 5.68
C VAL A 42 -2.72 4.18 4.82
N CYS A 43 -2.52 4.38 3.52
CA CYS A 43 -2.42 3.29 2.56
C CYS A 43 -1.12 3.35 1.78
N ALA A 44 -0.54 2.17 1.54
CA ALA A 44 0.67 2.03 0.75
C ALA A 44 0.75 0.66 0.09
N THR A 45 1.52 0.57 -0.99
CA THR A 45 2.00 -0.68 -1.55
C THR A 45 3.49 -0.80 -1.26
N LEU A 46 3.86 -1.71 -0.37
CA LEU A 46 5.23 -1.95 0.03
C LEU A 46 5.92 -2.91 -0.94
N THR A 47 7.12 -2.56 -1.37
CA THR A 47 8.01 -3.42 -2.14
C THR A 47 9.32 -3.63 -1.39
N VAL A 48 9.96 -4.77 -1.63
CA VAL A 48 11.33 -5.07 -1.17
C VAL A 48 12.22 -5.29 -2.38
N PRO A 49 13.56 -5.17 -2.25
CA PRO A 49 14.47 -5.38 -3.36
C PRO A 49 14.37 -6.81 -3.93
N GLU A 50 14.72 -7.00 -5.20
CA GLU A 50 14.70 -8.35 -5.80
C GLU A 50 15.69 -9.33 -5.14
N SER A 51 16.69 -8.80 -4.42
CA SER A 51 17.64 -9.59 -3.63
C SER A 51 17.11 -10.01 -2.26
N PHE A 52 15.88 -9.65 -1.89
CA PHE A 52 15.31 -9.98 -0.60
C PHE A 52 15.17 -11.50 -0.42
N ASP A 53 15.84 -12.05 0.59
CA ASP A 53 15.84 -13.48 0.95
C ASP A 53 15.47 -13.73 2.43
N GLY A 54 15.08 -12.68 3.16
CA GLY A 54 14.69 -12.75 4.56
C GLY A 54 13.33 -13.42 4.78
N THR A 55 13.05 -13.82 6.02
CA THR A 55 11.71 -14.28 6.43
C THR A 55 10.98 -13.14 7.13
N PRO A 56 9.93 -12.56 6.53
CA PRO A 56 9.16 -11.47 7.12
C PRO A 56 8.50 -11.87 8.44
N ARG A 57 8.67 -11.06 9.48
CA ARG A 57 8.03 -11.24 10.79
C ARG A 57 6.91 -10.24 11.01
N GLU A 58 7.17 -8.97 10.70
CA GLU A 58 6.25 -7.88 11.02
C GLU A 58 6.53 -6.64 10.16
N VAL A 59 5.49 -5.97 9.67
CA VAL A 59 5.57 -4.58 9.22
C VAL A 59 5.11 -3.68 10.37
N PHE A 60 5.89 -2.67 10.69
CA PHE A 60 5.58 -1.62 11.66
C PHE A 60 5.42 -0.28 10.95
N VAL A 61 4.42 0.51 11.34
CA VAL A 61 4.17 1.85 10.81
C VAL A 61 4.03 2.84 11.96
N GLY A 62 4.85 3.89 11.95
CA GLY A 62 4.84 4.96 12.94
C GLY A 62 4.99 6.33 12.28
N LEU A 63 4.47 7.35 12.95
CA LEU A 63 4.57 8.75 12.52
C LEU A 63 5.58 9.51 13.38
N TYR A 64 6.45 10.26 12.70
CA TYR A 64 7.49 11.07 13.34
C TYR A 64 7.47 12.52 12.87
N SER A 65 7.68 13.47 13.78
CA SER A 65 7.75 14.90 13.43
C SER A 65 9.10 15.31 12.84
N SER A 66 10.13 14.46 12.96
CA SER A 66 11.47 14.69 12.42
C SER A 66 12.22 13.39 12.16
N LEU A 67 13.19 13.45 11.24
CA LEU A 67 14.12 12.36 10.93
C LEU A 67 15.57 12.79 11.26
N PRO A 68 16.47 11.89 11.71
CA PRO A 68 16.18 10.48 12.00
C PRO A 68 15.25 10.32 13.21
N PRO A 69 14.48 9.22 13.29
CA PRO A 69 13.60 8.95 14.42
C PRO A 69 14.37 8.98 15.75
N ALA A 70 13.82 9.69 16.74
CA ALA A 70 14.42 9.80 18.07
C ALA A 70 13.48 9.18 19.13
N GLY A 71 13.56 7.86 19.28
CA GLY A 71 12.76 7.10 20.24
C GLY A 71 11.44 6.56 19.64
N PRO A 72 10.40 6.33 20.48
CA PRO A 72 9.12 5.81 20.00
C PRO A 72 8.40 6.82 19.10
N PRO A 73 7.51 6.37 18.22
CA PRO A 73 6.76 7.28 17.35
C PRO A 73 5.81 8.17 18.16
N GLU A 74 5.55 9.37 17.65
CA GLU A 74 4.53 10.27 18.18
C GLU A 74 3.13 9.69 17.98
N VAL A 75 2.90 8.99 16.86
CA VAL A 75 1.68 8.23 16.62
C VAL A 75 2.04 6.83 16.13
N PHE A 76 1.53 5.83 16.83
CA PHE A 76 1.58 4.44 16.38
C PHE A 76 0.37 4.18 15.47
N VAL A 77 0.63 3.96 14.18
CA VAL A 77 -0.41 3.68 13.18
C VAL A 77 -0.84 2.21 13.28
N GLY A 78 0.14 1.31 13.37
CA GLY A 78 -0.14 -0.10 13.53
C GLY A 78 1.00 -1.00 13.13
N ASN A 79 0.74 -2.30 13.19
CA ASN A 79 1.61 -3.34 12.69
C ASN A 79 0.83 -4.42 11.96
N VAL A 80 1.48 -5.07 11.00
CA VAL A 80 0.95 -6.27 10.33
C VAL A 80 1.87 -7.44 10.65
N ALA A 81 1.35 -8.40 11.41
CA ALA A 81 2.07 -9.62 11.74
C ALA A 81 2.11 -10.60 10.57
N SER A 82 3.25 -11.27 10.37
CA SER A 82 3.46 -12.25 9.30
C SER A 82 3.05 -11.73 7.91
N PRO A 83 3.60 -10.58 7.48
CA PRO A 83 3.20 -9.93 6.23
C PRO A 83 3.56 -10.79 5.02
N ALA A 84 2.65 -10.88 4.05
CA ALA A 84 2.88 -11.55 2.78
C ALA A 84 3.64 -10.62 1.82
N ILE A 85 4.92 -10.38 2.11
CA ILE A 85 5.82 -9.56 1.29
C ILE A 85 7.06 -10.36 0.93
N ALA A 86 7.49 -10.31 -0.33
CA ALA A 86 8.71 -10.97 -0.80
C ALA A 86 9.23 -10.29 -2.07
N ALA A 87 10.41 -10.71 -2.56
CA ALA A 87 10.94 -10.26 -3.84
C ALA A 87 9.92 -10.51 -4.98
N GLY A 88 9.56 -9.44 -5.71
CA GLY A 88 8.54 -9.48 -6.77
C GLY A 88 7.09 -9.69 -6.27
N MET A 89 6.87 -9.72 -4.95
CA MET A 89 5.55 -9.87 -4.33
C MET A 89 5.28 -8.67 -3.41
N PRO A 90 4.74 -7.57 -3.96
CA PRO A 90 4.39 -6.39 -3.16
C PRO A 90 3.25 -6.69 -2.18
N MET A 91 3.24 -5.99 -1.06
CA MET A 91 2.17 -6.03 -0.07
C MET A 91 1.41 -4.72 -0.07
N THR A 92 0.09 -4.75 -0.19
CA THR A 92 -0.76 -3.57 0.03
C THR A 92 -1.22 -3.53 1.48
N MET A 93 -1.16 -2.35 2.09
CA MET A 93 -1.66 -2.09 3.44
C MET A 93 -2.62 -0.89 3.44
N ALA A 94 -3.61 -0.95 4.32
CA ALA A 94 -4.51 0.13 4.69
C ALA A 94 -4.72 0.05 6.20
N LEU A 95 -4.20 1.03 6.93
CA LEU A 95 -4.22 1.07 8.40
C LEU A 95 -4.92 2.35 8.86
N ASP A 96 -5.59 2.30 10.01
CA ASP A 96 -6.13 3.50 10.66
C ASP A 96 -4.97 4.45 11.01
N ASP A 97 -5.13 5.74 10.73
CA ASP A 97 -4.08 6.75 10.94
C ASP A 97 -3.86 7.12 12.42
N GLY A 98 -4.61 6.50 13.34
CA GLY A 98 -4.56 6.74 14.78
C GLY A 98 -5.19 8.06 15.20
N GLY A 99 -5.97 8.70 14.32
CA GLY A 99 -6.52 10.04 14.52
C GLY A 99 -5.46 11.14 14.41
N ALA A 100 -4.37 10.88 13.69
CA ALA A 100 -3.29 11.85 13.51
C ALA A 100 -3.78 13.12 12.80
N SER A 101 -3.19 14.26 13.17
CA SER A 101 -3.45 15.53 12.47
C SER A 101 -2.19 16.40 12.47
N GLY A 102 -1.88 16.98 11.31
CA GLY A 102 -0.65 17.75 11.08
C GLY A 102 0.35 17.03 10.18
N ASP A 103 1.56 17.58 10.07
CA ASP A 103 2.58 17.09 9.15
C ASP A 103 3.51 16.09 9.84
N TYR A 104 3.61 14.88 9.29
CA TYR A 104 4.45 13.81 9.82
C TYR A 104 5.24 13.11 8.71
N HIS A 105 6.43 12.63 9.06
CA HIS A 105 7.11 11.60 8.30
C HIS A 105 6.50 10.25 8.64
N VAL A 106 6.14 9.46 7.63
CA VAL A 106 5.78 8.06 7.83
C VAL A 106 7.06 7.25 7.85
N PHE A 107 7.27 6.51 8.93
CA PHE A 107 8.33 5.52 9.07
C PHE A 107 7.71 4.13 8.97
N ILE A 108 8.26 3.31 8.08
CA ILE A 108 7.83 1.94 7.85
C ILE A 108 9.04 1.05 8.04
N ALA A 109 8.91 0.04 8.89
CA ALA A 109 9.94 -0.98 9.09
C ALA A 109 9.36 -2.36 8.80
N LEU A 110 10.09 -3.15 8.02
CA LEU A 110 9.87 -4.58 7.86
C LEU A 110 10.92 -5.31 8.72
N TYR A 111 10.45 -5.87 9.82
CA TYR A 111 11.24 -6.75 10.66
C TYR A 111 11.28 -8.15 10.08
N VAL A 112 12.49 -8.71 9.99
CA VAL A 112 12.72 -10.09 9.54
C VAL A 112 13.24 -10.97 10.68
N GLU A 113 13.22 -12.28 10.48
CA GLU A 113 13.84 -13.24 11.41
C GLU A 113 15.32 -12.89 11.68
N GLY A 114 15.68 -12.81 12.96
CA GLY A 114 17.03 -12.40 13.40
C GLY A 114 17.27 -10.89 13.46
N GLY A 115 16.29 -10.07 13.07
CA GLY A 115 16.34 -8.62 13.16
C GLY A 115 15.93 -8.06 14.51
N GLY A 116 15.69 -6.75 14.51
CA GLY A 116 15.26 -5.97 15.66
C GLY A 116 13.79 -6.19 16.05
N MET A 117 13.41 -5.62 17.19
CA MET A 117 12.05 -5.71 17.75
C MET A 117 11.34 -4.35 17.84
N PHE A 118 12.11 -3.29 18.06
CA PHE A 118 11.60 -1.92 18.23
C PHE A 118 12.28 -0.91 17.32
N ASN A 119 13.52 -1.19 16.95
CA ASN A 119 14.27 -0.45 15.95
C ASN A 119 14.80 -1.47 14.94
N PRO A 120 14.82 -1.15 13.64
CA PRO A 120 15.46 -2.00 12.62
C PRO A 120 16.92 -2.27 12.99
N GLU A 121 17.32 -3.54 12.93
CA GLU A 121 18.71 -3.95 13.04
C GLU A 121 19.40 -3.71 11.69
N PRO A 122 20.47 -2.89 11.63
CA PRO A 122 21.19 -2.62 10.39
C PRO A 122 21.70 -3.90 9.71
N GLY A 123 21.56 -3.95 8.39
CA GLY A 123 21.99 -5.10 7.58
C GLY A 123 21.09 -6.34 7.68
N ILE A 124 20.00 -6.29 8.46
CA ILE A 124 19.04 -7.39 8.59
C ILE A 124 17.63 -6.92 8.22
N ASP A 125 17.14 -5.89 8.89
CA ASP A 125 15.79 -5.36 8.67
C ASP A 125 15.73 -4.38 7.50
N TYR A 126 14.53 -4.09 7.03
CA TYR A 126 14.30 -3.13 5.95
C TYR A 126 13.45 -1.97 6.45
N MET A 127 13.67 -0.78 5.93
CA MET A 127 12.92 0.41 6.30
C MET A 127 12.72 1.37 5.14
N ALA A 128 11.73 2.24 5.29
CA ALA A 128 11.54 3.41 4.45
C ALA A 128 11.03 4.58 5.30
N THR A 129 11.33 5.80 4.84
CA THR A 129 10.75 7.02 5.37
C THR A 129 10.23 7.89 4.25
N THR A 130 9.19 8.66 4.53
CA THR A 130 8.64 9.61 3.56
C THR A 130 9.11 11.04 3.83
N ALA A 131 8.94 11.92 2.85
CA ALA A 131 8.82 13.35 3.13
C ALA A 131 7.60 13.60 4.07
N PRO A 132 7.51 14.77 4.72
CA PRO A 132 6.33 15.09 5.52
C PRO A 132 5.04 14.96 4.71
N VAL A 133 4.04 14.32 5.30
CA VAL A 133 2.69 14.14 4.77
C VAL A 133 1.70 14.73 5.76
N THR A 134 0.67 15.42 5.25
CA THR A 134 -0.35 16.06 6.08
C THR A 134 -1.48 15.08 6.41
N PHE A 135 -1.73 14.88 7.69
CA PHE A 135 -2.78 14.05 8.25
C PHE A 135 -4.01 14.87 8.69
N GLY A 136 -5.18 14.23 8.76
CA GLY A 136 -6.43 14.83 9.23
C GLY A 136 -7.25 15.58 8.18
N ALA A 137 -6.83 15.56 6.91
CA ALA A 137 -7.54 16.19 5.79
C ALA A 137 -8.26 15.20 4.85
N GLY A 138 -8.22 13.90 5.17
CA GLY A 138 -8.73 12.82 4.31
C GLY A 138 -7.84 11.57 4.39
N PRO A 139 -8.02 10.59 3.48
CA PRO A 139 -7.12 9.45 3.35
C PRO A 139 -5.69 9.90 3.01
N VAL A 140 -4.70 9.17 3.53
CA VAL A 140 -3.29 9.35 3.21
C VAL A 140 -2.83 8.23 2.29
N GLU A 141 -2.66 8.53 1.01
CA GLU A 141 -2.16 7.57 0.02
C GLU A 141 -0.66 7.81 -0.23
N LEU A 142 0.18 6.89 0.26
CA LEU A 142 1.63 6.95 0.05
C LEU A 142 2.07 6.41 -1.31
N GLY A 143 1.19 5.69 -2.00
CA GLY A 143 1.51 4.99 -3.24
C GLY A 143 2.45 3.82 -3.02
N GLU A 144 3.35 3.59 -3.97
CA GLU A 144 4.39 2.57 -3.84
C GLU A 144 5.53 3.07 -2.94
N VAL A 145 5.89 2.28 -1.93
CA VAL A 145 6.98 2.56 -1.01
C VAL A 145 7.98 1.41 -1.06
N ALA A 146 9.15 1.69 -1.63
CA ALA A 146 10.27 0.74 -1.66
C ALA A 146 10.97 0.74 -0.30
N LEU A 147 11.01 -0.43 0.33
CA LEU A 147 11.78 -0.68 1.55
C LEU A 147 13.22 -0.99 1.17
N GLU A 148 14.16 -0.36 1.88
CA GLU A 148 15.60 -0.56 1.68
C GLU A 148 16.21 -1.18 2.93
N LEU A 149 17.35 -1.87 2.77
CA LEU A 149 18.05 -2.48 3.90
C LEU A 149 18.44 -1.37 4.90
N ALA A 150 18.15 -1.60 6.18
CA ALA A 150 18.46 -0.64 7.22
C ALA A 150 19.98 -0.45 7.36
N GLU A 151 20.40 0.80 7.53
CA GLU A 151 21.81 1.22 7.73
C GLU A 151 22.11 1.67 9.16
#